data_AF-A0A961IET5-F1
#
_entry.id   AF-A0A961IET5-F1
#
_cell.length_a   1.000
_cell.length_b   1.000
_cell.length_c   1.000
_cell.angle_alpha   90.00
_cell.angle_beta   90.00
_cell.angle_gamma   90.00
#
_symmetry.space_group_name_H-M   'P 1'
#
loop_
_entity.id
_entity.type
_entity.pdbx_description
1 polymer ?
#
loop_
_entity_poly.entity_id
_entity_poly.type
_entity_poly.pdbx_seq_one_letter_code
_entity_poly.pdbx_strand_id
1 'polypeptide(L)'
;GNDGSDAVNAESSEIRENLVVVRHANRKSGLIVDRLLGEHQSVIKPLNRIFGRLKGVAGSTILGNGKIALILDVPSLIELIESEDAEIKRVDLRSVMREARSLTE
;
A
#
# COMPACT_ATOMS: atom_id res chain seq x y z
N GLY A 1 47.68 -29.96 -16.49
CA GLY A 1 46.92 -28.81 -17.00
C GLY A 1 45.63 -28.71 -16.23
N ASN A 2 45.73 -28.15 -15.03
CA ASN A 2 44.60 -27.91 -14.14
C ASN A 2 44.53 -26.41 -13.91
N ASP A 3 43.47 -25.76 -14.38
CA ASP A 3 42.71 -24.74 -13.65
C ASP A 3 41.67 -24.10 -14.59
N GLY A 4 40.55 -23.65 -14.01
CA GLY A 4 39.59 -22.83 -14.74
C GLY A 4 38.24 -23.47 -15.03
N SER A 5 37.75 -24.34 -14.15
CA SER A 5 36.32 -24.28 -13.83
C SER A 5 36.02 -22.92 -13.18
N ASP A 6 34.79 -22.46 -13.38
CA ASP A 6 34.13 -21.44 -12.55
C ASP A 6 34.54 -19.98 -12.77
N ALA A 7 33.87 -19.34 -13.74
CA ALA A 7 33.66 -17.90 -13.69
C ALA A 7 32.21 -17.55 -14.03
N VAL A 8 31.37 -17.74 -13.01
CA VAL A 8 30.28 -16.85 -12.59
C VAL A 8 29.18 -16.53 -13.61
N ASN A 9 28.10 -17.31 -13.50
CA ASN A 9 26.75 -16.87 -13.82
C ASN A 9 26.49 -15.53 -13.10
N ALA A 10 26.45 -14.43 -13.87
CA ALA A 10 26.03 -13.14 -13.37
C ALA A 10 24.52 -13.19 -13.13
N GLU A 11 24.13 -13.67 -11.94
CA GLU A 11 22.76 -13.58 -11.42
C GLU A 11 22.39 -12.09 -11.38
N SER A 12 21.66 -11.67 -12.42
CA SER A 12 20.97 -10.40 -12.44
C SER A 12 19.98 -10.46 -11.30
N SER A 13 20.23 -9.75 -10.19
CA SER A 13 19.31 -9.74 -9.06
C SER A 13 18.02 -9.04 -9.51
N GLU A 14 17.08 -9.81 -10.05
CA GLU A 14 15.74 -9.33 -10.40
C GLU A 14 15.13 -8.71 -9.15
N ILE A 15 14.83 -7.42 -9.22
CA ILE A 15 14.07 -6.72 -8.17
C ILE A 15 12.66 -7.32 -8.21
N ARG A 16 12.37 -8.23 -7.28
CA ARG A 16 11.04 -8.83 -7.14
C ARG A 16 10.12 -7.87 -6.39
N GLU A 17 9.14 -7.33 -7.10
CA GLU A 17 8.07 -6.54 -6.51
C GLU A 17 6.94 -7.43 -6.00
N ASN A 18 6.30 -7.05 -4.88
CA ASN A 18 5.11 -7.76 -4.41
C ASN A 18 3.86 -7.12 -5.02
N LEU A 19 2.98 -7.93 -5.62
CA LEU A 19 1.73 -7.47 -6.23
C LEU A 19 0.53 -7.99 -5.44
N VAL A 20 -0.23 -7.08 -4.83
CA VAL A 20 -1.53 -7.41 -4.22
C VAL A 20 -2.62 -7.22 -5.26
N VAL A 21 -3.24 -8.32 -5.64
CA VAL A 21 -4.36 -8.31 -6.59
C VAL A 21 -5.66 -8.05 -5.82
N VAL A 22 -6.34 -6.97 -6.18
CA VAL A 22 -7.64 -6.59 -5.60
C VAL A 22 -8.73 -6.66 -6.65
N ARG A 23 -9.96 -6.93 -6.21
CA ARG A 23 -11.14 -6.96 -7.07
C ARG A 23 -12.28 -6.19 -6.42
N HIS A 24 -12.95 -5.36 -7.20
CA HIS A 24 -14.21 -4.73 -6.83
C HIS A 24 -15.15 -4.79 -8.03
N ALA A 25 -16.36 -5.30 -7.82
CA ALA A 25 -17.30 -5.63 -8.89
C ALA A 25 -16.61 -6.47 -10.00
N ASN A 26 -16.74 -6.04 -11.26
CA ASN A 26 -16.16 -6.73 -12.41
C ASN A 26 -14.72 -6.29 -12.72
N ARG A 27 -14.10 -5.49 -11.84
CA ARG A 27 -12.78 -4.88 -12.06
C ARG A 27 -11.72 -5.53 -11.19
N LYS A 28 -10.54 -5.75 -11.77
CA LYS A 28 -9.36 -6.32 -11.11
C LYS A 28 -8.22 -5.33 -11.28
N SER A 29 -7.55 -5.02 -10.18
CA SER A 29 -6.40 -4.09 -10.16
C SER A 29 -5.26 -4.67 -9.34
N GLY A 30 -4.04 -4.23 -9.62
CA GLY A 30 -2.84 -4.62 -8.89
C GLY A 30 -2.30 -3.46 -8.08
N LEU A 31 -1.99 -3.70 -6.81
CA LEU A 31 -1.27 -2.77 -5.94
C LEU A 31 0.16 -3.29 -5.78
N ILE A 32 1.13 -2.56 -6.32
CA ILE A 32 2.55 -2.87 -6.10
C ILE A 32 2.92 -2.39 -4.70
N VAL A 33 3.50 -3.28 -3.90
CA VAL A 33 3.88 -3.01 -2.50
C VAL A 33 5.30 -3.48 -2.24
N ASP A 34 5.95 -2.84 -1.27
CA ASP A 34 7.31 -3.23 -0.90
C ASP A 34 7.34 -4.64 -0.29
N ARG A 35 6.43 -4.93 0.65
CA ARG A 35 6.39 -6.18 1.41
C ARG A 35 4.99 -6.52 1.88
N LEU A 36 4.71 -7.83 1.97
CA LEU A 36 3.51 -8.37 2.62
C LEU A 36 3.80 -8.63 4.10
N LEU A 37 3.01 -8.04 4.99
CA LEU A 37 3.14 -8.23 6.45
C LEU A 37 2.22 -9.35 6.99
N GLY A 38 1.43 -9.98 6.11
CA GLY A 38 0.43 -10.97 6.45
C GLY A 38 -0.94 -10.36 6.76
N GLU A 39 -1.83 -11.17 7.30
CA GLU A 39 -3.17 -10.78 7.73
C GLU A 39 -3.14 -10.26 9.17
N HIS A 40 -3.93 -9.23 9.46
CA HIS A 40 -4.07 -8.69 10.81
C HIS A 40 -5.52 -8.34 11.10
N GLN A 41 -6.03 -8.78 12.26
CA GLN A 41 -7.33 -8.35 12.76
C GLN A 41 -7.17 -7.05 13.55
N SER A 42 -7.85 -5.99 13.12
CA SER A 42 -7.68 -4.65 13.68
C SER A 42 -9.01 -3.91 13.75
N VAL A 43 -9.14 -3.00 14.73
CA VAL A 43 -10.28 -2.07 14.80
C VAL A 43 -10.00 -0.88 13.89
N ILE A 44 -10.96 -0.52 13.05
CA ILE A 44 -10.86 0.66 12.17
C ILE A 44 -11.27 1.90 12.97
N LYS A 45 -10.36 2.86 13.08
CA LYS A 45 -10.62 4.22 13.57
C LYS A 45 -10.84 5.16 12.37
N PRO A 46 -12.03 5.77 12.22
CA PRO A 46 -12.27 6.71 11.13
C PRO A 46 -11.37 7.95 11.29
N LEU A 47 -10.89 8.50 10.17
CA LEU A 47 -10.18 9.77 10.16
C LEU A 47 -11.18 10.93 10.30
N ASN A 48 -10.72 12.06 10.85
CA ASN A 48 -11.55 13.25 10.99
C ASN A 48 -12.11 13.74 9.63
N ARG A 49 -13.28 14.40 9.68
CA ARG A 49 -14.04 14.86 8.49
C ARG A 49 -13.23 15.68 7.47
N ILE A 50 -12.19 16.38 7.92
CA ILE A 50 -11.26 17.12 7.06
C ILE A 50 -10.54 16.18 6.09
N PHE A 51 -10.15 14.99 6.55
CA PHE A 51 -9.49 13.95 5.77
C PHE A 51 -10.45 12.89 5.21
N GLY A 52 -11.70 12.87 5.65
CA GLY A 52 -12.74 11.99 5.08
C GLY A 52 -13.03 12.24 3.59
N ARG A 53 -12.49 13.32 3.01
CA ARG A 53 -12.52 13.60 1.56
C ARG A 53 -11.34 13.02 0.78
N LEU A 54 -10.33 12.47 1.47
CA LEU A 54 -9.20 11.84 0.82
C LEU A 54 -9.65 10.51 0.20
N LYS A 55 -9.85 10.51 -1.11
CA LYS A 55 -10.18 9.30 -1.85
C LYS A 55 -9.08 8.26 -1.69
N GLY A 56 -9.47 7.02 -1.42
CA GLY A 56 -8.57 5.87 -1.31
C GLY A 56 -8.12 5.49 0.12
N VAL A 57 -8.52 6.25 1.15
CA VAL A 57 -8.27 5.89 2.56
C VAL A 57 -9.59 5.82 3.33
N ALA A 58 -9.90 4.67 3.89
CA ALA A 58 -11.11 4.44 4.69
C ALA A 58 -10.93 4.83 6.17
N GLY A 59 -9.69 4.82 6.67
CA GLY A 59 -9.42 5.07 8.08
C GLY A 59 -7.99 4.76 8.50
N SER A 60 -7.79 4.59 9.80
CA SER A 60 -6.53 4.19 10.39
C SER A 60 -6.74 3.10 11.45
N THR A 61 -5.66 2.43 11.84
CA THR A 61 -5.65 1.48 12.96
C THR A 61 -4.31 1.52 13.68
N ILE A 62 -4.27 0.96 14.88
CA ILE A 62 -3.04 0.73 15.65
C ILE A 62 -2.76 -0.76 15.59
N LEU A 63 -1.59 -1.12 15.07
CA LEU A 63 -1.11 -2.51 15.06
C LEU A 63 -0.66 -2.92 16.46
N GLY A 64 -0.61 -4.22 16.75
CA GLY A 64 -0.19 -4.74 18.07
C GLY A 64 1.22 -4.32 18.54
N ASN A 65 2.06 -3.79 17.64
CA ASN A 65 3.38 -3.22 17.96
C ASN A 65 3.36 -1.69 18.16
N GLY A 66 2.19 -1.08 18.27
CA GLY A 66 2.00 0.36 18.46
C GLY A 66 2.18 1.23 17.21
N LYS A 67 2.50 0.64 16.05
CA LYS A 67 2.58 1.40 14.79
C LYS A 67 1.17 1.71 14.26
N ILE A 68 1.05 2.87 13.65
CA ILE A 68 -0.18 3.29 12.95
C ILE A 68 -0.14 2.75 11.52
N ALA A 69 -1.25 2.18 11.08
CA ALA A 69 -1.48 1.78 9.70
C ALA A 69 -2.71 2.50 9.14
N LEU A 70 -2.68 2.84 7.85
CA LEU A 70 -3.85 3.34 7.13
C LEU A 70 -4.62 2.17 6.53
N ILE A 71 -5.94 2.28 6.53
CA ILE A 71 -6.83 1.32 5.87
C ILE A 71 -7.18 1.89 4.50
N LEU A 72 -6.82 1.18 3.44
CA LEU A 72 -7.11 1.59 2.07
C LEU A 72 -8.56 1.28 1.69
N ASP A 73 -9.19 2.21 0.98
CA ASP A 73 -10.50 2.02 0.35
C ASP A 73 -10.28 1.54 -1.10
N VAL A 74 -10.27 0.22 -1.29
CA VAL A 74 -10.05 -0.43 -2.59
C VAL A 74 -11.06 0.03 -3.65
N PRO A 75 -12.38 0.04 -3.41
CA PRO A 75 -13.35 0.63 -4.32
C PRO A 75 -12.96 2.03 -4.82
N SER A 76 -12.71 2.97 -3.89
CA SER A 76 -12.33 4.34 -4.25
C SER A 76 -11.01 4.40 -5.02
N LEU A 77 -10.04 3.54 -4.71
CA LEU A 77 -8.78 3.46 -5.46
C LEU A 77 -8.98 2.98 -6.89
N ILE A 78 -9.88 2.01 -7.10
CA ILE A 78 -10.20 1.52 -8.45
C ILE A 78 -10.91 2.61 -9.26
N GLU A 79 -11.83 3.37 -8.65
CA GLU A 79 -12.47 4.52 -9.32
C GLU A 79 -11.46 5.62 -9.69
N LEU A 80 -10.47 5.88 -8.83
CA LEU A 80 -9.44 6.91 -9.05
C LEU A 80 -8.54 6.64 -10.26
N ILE A 81 -8.31 5.38 -10.59
CA ILE A 81 -7.48 4.96 -11.74
C ILE A 81 -8.31 4.81 -13.03
N GLU A 82 -9.63 4.84 -12.94
CA GLU A 82 -10.54 4.73 -14.09
C GLU A 82 -10.97 6.08 -14.66
N SER A 83 -10.76 7.18 -13.92
CA SER A 83 -11.02 8.52 -14.46
C SER A 83 -10.19 8.74 -15.72
N GLU A 84 -10.75 9.36 -16.76
CA GLU A 84 -10.05 9.65 -18.02
C GLU A 84 -8.75 10.45 -17.81
N ASP A 85 -8.64 11.16 -16.68
CA ASP A 85 -7.42 11.85 -16.20
C ASP A 85 -6.55 10.97 -15.26
N ALA A 86 -6.42 9.68 -15.57
CA ALA A 86 -5.61 8.75 -14.79
C ALA A 86 -4.10 9.01 -14.98
N GLU A 87 -3.60 10.04 -14.32
CA GLU A 87 -2.18 10.34 -14.20
C GLU A 87 -1.57 9.69 -12.95
N ILE A 88 -0.23 9.60 -12.90
CA ILE A 88 0.49 9.19 -11.70
C ILE A 88 0.25 10.25 -10.60
N LYS A 89 -0.70 9.97 -9.72
CA LYS A 89 -1.03 10.83 -8.57
C LYS A 89 -0.15 10.46 -7.38
N ARG A 90 0.77 11.36 -7.01
CA ARG A 90 1.46 11.27 -5.72
C ARG A 90 0.58 11.87 -4.63
N VAL A 91 0.26 11.07 -3.63
CA VAL A 91 -0.47 11.50 -2.44
C VAL A 91 0.53 11.69 -1.30
N ASP A 92 0.63 12.91 -0.77
CA ASP A 92 1.38 13.15 0.47
C ASP A 92 0.54 12.73 1.68
N LEU A 93 0.93 11.62 2.30
CA LEU A 93 0.24 11.06 3.47
C LEU A 93 0.72 11.65 4.81
N ARG A 94 1.66 12.61 4.83
CA ARG A 94 2.20 13.17 6.10
C ARG A 94 1.12 13.78 6.98
N SER A 95 0.21 14.57 6.40
CA SER A 95 -0.88 15.19 7.15
C SER A 95 -1.86 14.15 7.69
N VAL A 96 -2.15 13.11 6.89
CA VAL A 96 -3.02 11.99 7.27
C VAL A 96 -2.42 11.20 8.43
N MET A 97 -1.12 10.90 8.35
CA MET A 97 -0.41 10.17 9.39
C MET A 97 -0.28 10.97 10.70
N ARG A 98 -0.19 12.30 10.61
CA ARG A 98 -0.20 13.18 11.78
C ARG A 98 -1.54 13.14 12.49
N GLU A 99 -2.62 13.22 11.72
CA GLU A 99 -3.99 13.11 12.24
C GLU A 99 -4.26 11.73 12.86
N ALA A 100 -3.88 10.66 12.15
CA ALA A 100 -4.05 9.31 12.66
C ALA A 100 -3.36 9.13 14.02
N ARG A 101 -2.24 9.83 14.25
CA ARG A 101 -1.51 9.83 15.53
C ARG A 101 -2.24 10.58 16.65
N SER A 102 -2.87 11.73 16.38
CA SER A 102 -3.65 12.43 17.41
C SER A 102 -4.89 11.67 17.86
N LEU A 103 -5.36 10.69 17.09
CA LEU A 103 -6.46 9.78 17.47
C LEU A 103 -5.99 8.54 18.27
N THR A 104 -4.68 8.45 18.54
CA THR A 104 -4.07 7.38 19.36
C THR A 104 -3.75 7.82 20.79
N GLU A 105 -3.82 9.12 21.06
CA GLU A 105 -3.78 9.74 22.41
C GLU A 105 -5.21 9.94 22.94
#